data_AF-A0A926AYL1-F1
#
_entry.id   AF-A0A926AYL1-F1
#
_cell.length_a   1.000
_cell.length_b   1.000
_cell.length_c   1.000
_cell.angle_alpha   90.00
_cell.angle_beta   90.00
_cell.angle_gamma   90.00
#
_symmetry.space_group_name_H-M   'P 1'
#
loop_
_entity.id
_entity.type
_entity.pdbx_description
1 polymer ?
#
loop_
_entity_poly.entity_id
_entity_poly.type
_entity_poly.pdbx_seq_one_letter_code
_entity_poly.pdbx_strand_id
1 'polypeptide(L)'
;MDEGIPRSSWFDEEDGQLQLAKYFQRMESWQKAIADGKITPDELRAQGERVIGLLKQVEALVTPEQRTTLTEIFYEMAVLQAMQATALTSKLQSPEEAPASRKSAHLKSQTHHLVIWRRPSSRGSGLKALSLR
;
A
#
# COMPACT_ATOMS: atom_id res chain seq x y z
N MET A 1 7.15 24.61 -38.74
CA MET A 1 5.89 23.99 -38.29
C MET A 1 6.09 23.72 -36.81
N ASP A 2 5.38 24.47 -35.97
CA ASP A 2 5.39 24.28 -34.53
C ASP A 2 4.44 23.10 -34.24
N GLU A 3 4.99 21.88 -34.25
CA GLU A 3 4.27 20.73 -33.71
C GLU A 3 4.25 20.88 -32.18
N GLY A 4 3.42 21.82 -31.72
CA GLY A 4 3.12 21.96 -30.31
C GLY A 4 2.69 20.60 -29.78
N ILE A 5 3.29 20.18 -28.66
CA ILE A 5 2.93 18.96 -27.94
C ILE A 5 1.41 18.83 -28.00
N PRO A 6 0.85 17.74 -28.58
CA PRO A 6 -0.59 17.58 -28.66
C PRO A 6 -1.16 17.90 -27.29
N ARG A 7 -2.17 18.76 -27.19
CA ARG A 7 -2.84 19.03 -25.90
C ARG A 7 -3.50 17.74 -25.48
N SER A 8 -2.71 16.83 -24.92
CA SER A 8 -3.15 15.55 -24.39
C SER A 8 -4.17 15.89 -23.35
N SER A 9 -5.41 15.46 -23.57
CA SER A 9 -6.48 15.57 -22.60
C SER A 9 -5.94 15.13 -21.23
N TRP A 10 -6.31 15.86 -20.18
CA TRP A 10 -5.91 15.52 -18.81
C TRP A 10 -6.53 14.19 -18.37
N PHE A 11 -7.55 13.74 -19.09
CA PHE A 11 -8.32 12.54 -18.84
C PHE A 11 -8.14 11.54 -19.97
N ASP A 12 -8.15 10.26 -19.61
CA ASP A 12 -8.36 9.19 -20.57
C ASP A 12 -9.83 9.16 -21.00
N GLU A 13 -10.06 9.04 -22.31
CA GLU A 13 -11.42 9.03 -22.87
C GLU A 13 -12.14 7.70 -22.61
N GLU A 14 -11.43 6.61 -22.34
CA GLU A 14 -12.02 5.28 -22.10
C GLU A 14 -12.45 5.06 -20.65
N ASP A 15 -11.67 5.55 -19.67
CA ASP A 15 -11.91 5.27 -18.25
C ASP A 15 -12.08 6.51 -17.35
N GLY A 16 -11.97 7.72 -17.93
CA GLY A 16 -12.11 8.99 -17.21
C GLY A 16 -11.02 9.26 -16.17
N GLN A 17 -9.95 8.47 -16.15
CA GLN A 17 -8.86 8.61 -15.18
C GLN A 17 -7.91 9.72 -15.60
N LEU A 18 -7.35 10.41 -14.59
CA LEU A 18 -6.28 11.38 -14.79
C LEU A 18 -5.04 10.70 -15.41
N GLN A 19 -4.63 11.18 -16.57
CA GLN A 19 -3.49 10.65 -17.32
C GLN A 19 -2.13 10.92 -16.66
N LEU A 20 -2.09 11.68 -15.55
CA LEU A 20 -0.87 12.08 -14.86
C LEU A 20 0.03 10.88 -14.50
N ALA A 21 -0.58 9.76 -14.11
CA ALA A 21 0.12 8.53 -13.78
C ALA A 21 0.72 7.80 -15.01
N LYS A 22 0.20 8.03 -16.22
CA LYS A 22 0.71 7.38 -17.44
C LYS A 22 1.97 8.08 -17.97
N TYR A 23 2.14 9.36 -17.65
CA TYR A 23 3.21 10.18 -18.24
C TYR A 23 4.43 10.40 -17.34
N PHE A 24 4.31 10.27 -16.01
CA PHE A 24 5.44 10.58 -15.12
C PHE A 24 6.68 9.72 -15.40
N GLN A 25 6.51 8.46 -15.82
CA GLN A 25 7.61 7.56 -16.14
C GLN A 25 8.47 8.04 -17.32
N ARG A 26 7.89 8.88 -18.19
CA ARG A 26 8.57 9.50 -19.34
C ARG A 26 9.26 10.81 -18.97
N MET A 27 9.03 11.35 -17.77
CA MET A 27 9.65 12.59 -17.34
C MET A 27 11.11 12.33 -16.96
N GLU A 28 12.00 13.16 -17.49
CA GLU A 28 13.44 13.11 -17.16
C GLU A 28 13.67 13.26 -15.65
N SER A 29 12.89 14.10 -14.97
CA SER A 29 12.97 14.28 -13.51
C SER A 29 12.68 13.00 -12.72
N TRP A 30 11.75 12.17 -13.21
CA TRP A 30 11.48 10.86 -12.62
C TRP A 30 12.60 9.88 -12.94
N GLN A 31 12.99 9.79 -14.22
CA GLN A 31 14.04 8.86 -14.68
C GLN A 31 15.36 9.07 -13.95
N LYS A 32 15.73 10.33 -13.69
CA LYS A 32 16.91 10.67 -12.89
C LYS A 32 16.77 10.24 -11.43
N ALA A 33 15.64 10.56 -10.80
CA ALA A 33 15.42 10.31 -9.38
C ALA A 33 15.30 8.81 -9.02
N ILE A 34 14.93 7.97 -9.98
CA ILE A 34 14.78 6.51 -9.76
C ILE A 34 15.98 5.71 -10.29
N ALA A 35 16.97 6.37 -10.91
CA ALA A 35 18.04 5.70 -11.65
C ALA A 35 18.86 4.72 -10.80
N ASP A 36 19.04 5.02 -9.51
CA ASP A 36 19.76 4.19 -8.55
C ASP A 36 18.82 3.33 -7.68
N GLY A 37 17.52 3.35 -7.97
CA GLY A 37 16.48 2.64 -7.23
C GLY A 37 16.12 3.27 -5.88
N LYS A 38 16.65 4.45 -5.52
CA LYS A 38 16.40 5.08 -4.23
C LYS A 38 16.23 6.60 -4.35
N ILE A 39 15.01 7.06 -4.05
CA ILE A 39 14.75 8.49 -3.91
C ILE A 39 15.28 8.99 -2.56
N THR A 40 16.19 9.96 -2.59
CA THR A 40 16.76 10.60 -1.40
C THR A 40 15.92 11.79 -0.90
N PRO A 41 16.09 12.21 0.37
CA PRO A 41 15.42 13.41 0.89
C PRO A 41 15.75 14.69 0.10
N ASP A 42 16.97 14.81 -0.41
CA ASP A 42 17.40 15.99 -1.19
C ASP A 42 16.76 16.01 -2.57
N GLU A 43 16.64 14.87 -3.24
CA GLU A 43 15.92 14.76 -4.52
C GLU A 43 14.43 15.06 -4.36
N LEU A 44 13.82 14.60 -3.26
CA LEU A 44 12.45 14.93 -2.94
C LEU A 44 12.27 16.43 -2.70
N ARG A 45 13.18 17.07 -1.96
CA ARG A 45 13.17 18.53 -1.75
C ARG A 45 13.30 19.28 -3.08
N ALA A 46 14.25 18.89 -3.92
CA ALA A 46 14.47 19.51 -5.23
C ALA A 46 13.23 19.35 -6.14
N GLN A 47 12.55 18.20 -6.09
CA GLN A 47 11.29 18.03 -6.81
C GLN A 47 10.17 18.92 -6.25
N GLY A 48 10.10 19.08 -4.92
CA GLY A 48 9.18 20.00 -4.27
C GLY A 48 9.40 21.45 -4.70
N GLU A 49 10.66 21.89 -4.74
CA GLU A 49 11.03 23.24 -5.22
C GLU A 49 10.63 23.45 -6.68
N ARG A 50 10.82 22.45 -7.56
CA ARG A 50 10.36 22.50 -8.95
C ARG A 50 8.84 22.68 -9.04
N VAL A 51 8.07 21.92 -8.26
CA VAL A 51 6.60 22.04 -8.24
C VAL A 51 6.18 23.43 -7.75
N ILE A 52 6.76 23.94 -6.67
CA ILE A 52 6.48 25.29 -6.15
C ILE A 52 6.79 26.36 -7.21
N GLY A 53 7.92 26.24 -7.91
CA GLY A 53 8.30 27.15 -8.99
C GLY A 53 7.29 27.16 -10.14
N LEU A 54 6.74 26.00 -10.51
CA LEU A 54 5.69 25.90 -11.53
C LEU A 54 4.36 26.47 -11.05
N LEU A 55 3.95 26.19 -9.81
CA LEU A 55 2.71 26.73 -9.24
C LEU A 55 2.71 28.25 -9.16
N LYS A 56 3.84 28.87 -8.79
CA LYS A 56 4.00 30.33 -8.78
C LYS A 56 3.84 30.93 -10.18
N GLN A 57 4.36 30.26 -11.22
CA GLN A 57 4.17 30.69 -12.60
C GLN A 57 2.70 30.61 -13.00
N VAL A 58 2.01 29.53 -12.66
CA VAL A 58 0.58 29.35 -12.94
C VAL A 58 -0.26 30.41 -12.22
N GLU A 59 0.01 30.67 -10.93
CA GLU A 59 -0.74 31.64 -10.11
C GLU A 59 -0.75 33.05 -10.72
N ALA A 60 0.34 33.44 -11.39
CA ALA A 60 0.48 34.72 -12.08
C ALA A 60 -0.29 34.80 -13.42
N LEU A 61 -0.64 33.66 -14.02
CA LEU A 61 -1.28 33.57 -15.33
C LEU A 61 -2.80 33.40 -15.28
N VAL A 62 -3.34 33.05 -14.12
CA VAL A 62 -4.75 32.67 -13.97
C VAL A 62 -5.60 33.83 -13.45
N THR A 63 -6.84 33.92 -13.93
CA THR A 63 -7.83 34.88 -13.42
C THR A 63 -8.23 34.52 -11.97
N PRO A 64 -8.85 35.44 -11.21
CA PRO A 64 -9.33 35.14 -9.86
C PRO A 64 -10.28 33.93 -9.81
N GLU A 65 -11.19 33.81 -10.78
CA GLU A 65 -12.13 32.68 -10.88
C GLU A 65 -11.39 31.35 -11.14
N GLN A 66 -10.46 31.35 -12.11
CA GLN A 66 -9.62 30.19 -12.40
C GLN A 66 -8.76 29.80 -11.20
N ARG A 67 -8.24 30.78 -10.45
CA ARG A 67 -7.48 30.54 -9.22
C ARG A 67 -8.32 29.80 -8.18
N THR A 68 -9.57 30.20 -7.97
CA THR A 68 -10.49 29.52 -7.05
C THR A 68 -10.67 28.06 -7.45
N THR A 69 -10.99 27.79 -8.71
CA THR A 69 -11.16 26.41 -9.22
C THR A 69 -9.87 25.59 -9.07
N LEU A 70 -8.71 26.15 -9.43
CA LEU A 70 -7.43 25.46 -9.26
C LEU A 70 -7.09 25.18 -7.78
N THR A 71 -7.44 26.11 -6.89
CA THR A 71 -7.22 25.95 -5.45
C THR A 71 -8.04 24.78 -4.91
N GLU A 72 -9.32 24.69 -5.28
CA GLU A 72 -10.19 23.56 -4.93
C GLU A 72 -9.61 22.23 -5.46
N ILE A 73 -9.17 22.21 -6.73
CA ILE A 73 -8.52 21.01 -7.31
C ILE A 73 -7.27 20.62 -6.51
N PHE A 74 -6.40 21.57 -6.15
CA PHE A 74 -5.20 21.28 -5.37
C PHE A 74 -5.52 20.75 -3.98
N TYR A 75 -6.58 21.25 -3.33
CA TYR A 75 -7.04 20.74 -2.04
C TYR A 75 -7.54 19.30 -2.15
N GLU A 76 -8.38 18.99 -3.13
CA GLU A 76 -8.88 17.63 -3.32
C GLU A 76 -7.77 16.64 -3.70
N MET A 77 -6.78 17.08 -4.50
CA MET A 77 -5.59 16.25 -4.76
C MET A 77 -4.78 15.98 -3.49
N ALA A 78 -4.62 16.97 -2.60
CA ALA A 78 -3.92 16.78 -1.33
C ALA A 78 -4.66 15.79 -0.42
N VAL A 79 -5.99 15.88 -0.35
CA VAL A 79 -6.84 14.92 0.36
C VAL A 79 -6.66 13.51 -0.23
N LEU A 80 -6.74 13.36 -1.55
CA LEU A 80 -6.57 12.08 -2.22
C LEU A 80 -5.19 11.46 -1.95
N GLN A 81 -4.12 12.26 -2.03
CA GLN A 81 -2.76 11.79 -1.72
C GLN A 81 -2.64 11.31 -0.27
N ALA A 82 -3.22 12.04 0.69
CA ALA A 82 -3.24 11.63 2.09
C ALA A 82 -4.02 10.33 2.30
N MET A 83 -5.18 10.17 1.64
CA MET A 83 -5.96 8.92 1.67
C MET A 83 -5.17 7.74 1.11
N GLN A 84 -4.51 7.91 -0.04
CA GLN A 84 -3.70 6.87 -0.68
C GLN A 84 -2.51 6.45 0.19
N ALA A 85 -1.77 7.42 0.75
CA ALA A 85 -0.64 7.15 1.64
C ALA A 85 -1.08 6.40 2.91
N THR A 86 -2.22 6.80 3.48
CA THR A 86 -2.82 6.15 4.65
C THR A 86 -3.24 4.71 4.33
N ALA A 87 -3.93 4.50 3.20
CA ALA A 87 -4.39 3.18 2.78
C ALA A 87 -3.21 2.23 2.49
N LEU A 88 -2.13 2.72 1.86
CA LEU A 88 -0.92 1.93 1.61
C LEU A 88 -0.24 1.52 2.92
N THR A 89 -0.08 2.47 3.85
CA THR A 89 0.53 2.20 5.15
C THR A 89 -0.27 1.16 5.95
N SER A 90 -1.60 1.27 5.93
CA SER A 90 -2.49 0.29 6.55
C SER A 90 -2.31 -1.11 5.97
N LYS A 91 -2.22 -1.24 4.64
CA LYS A 91 -1.99 -2.54 3.96
C LYS A 91 -0.65 -3.17 4.33
N LEU A 92 0.40 -2.37 4.52
CA LEU A 92 1.72 -2.85 4.94
C LEU A 92 1.77 -3.26 6.42
N GLN A 93 0.91 -2.66 7.26
CA GLN A 93 0.79 -2.99 8.68
C GLN A 93 -0.09 -4.21 8.95
N SER A 94 -0.95 -4.59 8.01
CA SER A 94 -1.68 -5.85 8.08
C SER A 94 -0.74 -7.00 7.69
N PRO A 95 -0.36 -7.91 8.60
CA PRO A 95 0.27 -9.15 8.19
C PRO A 95 -0.73 -9.89 7.30
N GLU A 96 -0.29 -10.31 6.12
CA GLU A 96 -1.02 -11.21 5.23
C GLU A 96 -1.72 -12.29 6.07
N GLU A 97 -3.05 -12.24 6.16
CA GLU A 97 -3.82 -13.28 6.83
C GLU A 97 -3.53 -14.59 6.09
N ALA A 98 -2.69 -15.44 6.69
CA ALA A 98 -2.47 -16.79 6.23
C ALA A 98 -3.84 -17.45 6.00
N PRO A 99 -4.07 -18.09 4.84
CA PRO A 99 -5.40 -18.57 4.47
C PRO A 99 -5.95 -19.45 5.60
N ALA A 100 -7.08 -19.01 6.16
CA ALA A 100 -7.74 -19.65 7.28
C ALA A 100 -7.83 -21.16 7.05
N SER A 101 -7.16 -21.91 7.94
CA SER A 101 -7.18 -23.37 8.01
C SER A 101 -8.61 -23.89 7.83
N ARG A 102 -8.85 -24.49 6.67
CA ARG A 102 -10.06 -25.23 6.34
C ARG A 102 -10.07 -26.55 7.11
N LYS A 103 -10.43 -26.52 8.40
CA LYS A 103 -10.77 -27.67 9.26
C LYS A 103 -11.76 -27.13 10.30
N SER A 104 -13.01 -27.56 10.46
CA SER A 104 -13.68 -28.79 10.06
C SER A 104 -15.17 -28.49 10.00
N ALA A 105 -15.79 -28.71 8.83
CA ALA A 105 -17.22 -28.92 8.78
C ALA A 105 -17.52 -30.32 9.33
N HIS A 106 -18.38 -30.37 10.34
CA HIS A 106 -19.32 -31.46 10.59
C HIS A 106 -18.76 -32.85 10.97
N LEU A 107 -18.68 -33.15 12.28
CA LEU A 107 -19.08 -34.48 12.75
C LEU A 107 -19.62 -34.44 14.19
N LYS A 108 -20.81 -35.01 14.32
CA LYS A 108 -21.74 -35.00 15.46
C LYS A 108 -21.14 -35.65 16.72
N SER A 109 -21.41 -35.09 17.89
CA SER A 109 -21.32 -35.83 19.16
C SER A 109 -22.52 -35.48 20.04
N GLN A 110 -23.55 -36.32 19.93
CA GLN A 110 -24.48 -36.57 21.03
C GLN A 110 -23.76 -37.53 21.98
N THR A 111 -23.64 -37.15 23.25
CA THR A 111 -23.10 -38.03 24.29
C THR A 111 -24.22 -38.37 25.27
N HIS A 112 -24.60 -39.64 25.32
CA HIS A 112 -25.23 -40.26 26.48
C HIS A 112 -24.63 -41.66 26.67
N HIS A 113 -24.46 -42.03 27.94
CA HIS A 113 -24.09 -43.33 28.53
C HIS A 113 -22.60 -43.61 28.85
N LEU A 114 -22.28 -43.24 30.09
CA LEU A 114 -21.54 -43.97 31.12
C LEU A 114 -21.22 -45.47 30.83
N VAL A 115 -19.92 -45.85 30.88
CA VAL A 115 -19.46 -47.21 31.21
C VAL A 115 -18.20 -47.14 32.08
N ILE A 116 -18.17 -48.03 33.08
CA ILE A 116 -17.30 -48.12 34.26
C ILE A 116 -16.12 -49.11 34.03
N TRP A 117 -14.92 -48.72 34.51
CA TRP A 117 -13.73 -49.48 35.00
C TRP A 117 -13.14 -50.73 34.29
N ARG A 118 -11.80 -50.71 34.09
CA ARG A 118 -10.80 -51.56 34.81
C ARG A 118 -9.34 -51.29 34.40
N ARG A 119 -8.41 -51.26 35.39
CA ARG A 119 -6.95 -51.46 35.26
C ARG A 119 -6.62 -52.93 35.58
N PRO A 120 -5.59 -53.58 35.00
CA PRO A 120 -4.26 -53.65 35.65
C PRO A 120 -3.06 -53.74 34.67
N SER A 121 -1.94 -53.07 34.95
CA SER A 121 -0.65 -53.64 35.46
C SER A 121 0.05 -54.70 34.58
N SER A 122 1.24 -54.40 34.05
CA SER A 122 2.53 -54.88 34.59
C SER A 122 3.70 -54.64 33.63
N ARG A 123 4.89 -54.37 34.22
CA ARG A 123 6.28 -54.68 33.78
C ARG A 123 6.72 -54.24 32.38
N GLY A 124 7.82 -53.53 32.14
CA GLY A 124 9.00 -53.18 32.94
C GLY A 124 10.12 -52.75 31.97
N SER A 125 11.24 -52.28 32.54
CA SER A 125 12.53 -51.96 31.89
C SER A 125 12.62 -50.57 31.23
N GLY A 126 13.51 -49.65 31.62
CA GLY A 126 14.57 -49.68 32.62
C GLY A 126 15.19 -48.27 32.76
N LEU A 127 15.54 -47.91 34.00
CA LEU A 127 16.31 -46.72 34.36
C LEU A 127 17.76 -47.13 34.63
N LYS A 128 18.72 -46.32 34.15
CA LYS A 128 20.05 -46.12 34.77
C LYS A 128 20.29 -44.60 34.74
N ALA A 129 20.14 -43.88 35.86
CA ALA A 129 21.06 -43.71 37.00
C ALA A 129 22.28 -42.83 36.67
N LEU A 130 22.23 -41.57 37.12
CA LEU A 130 23.40 -40.77 37.51
C LEU A 130 23.21 -40.39 38.98
N SER A 131 24.15 -40.78 39.83
CA SER A 131 24.40 -40.14 41.12
C SER A 131 25.91 -39.93 41.25
N LEU A 132 26.31 -38.68 41.46
CA LEU A 132 27.62 -38.31 41.99
C LEU A 132 27.46 -38.04 43.49
N ARG A 133 27.91 -39.00 44.31
CA ARG A 133 28.89 -38.83 45.40
C ARG A 133 29.10 -40.17 46.09
#